data_AF-A0A2N3EQP4-F1
#
_entry.id   AF-A0A2N3EQP4-F1
#
_cell.length_a   1.000
_cell.length_b   1.000
_cell.length_c   1.000
_cell.angle_alpha   90.00
_cell.angle_beta   90.00
_cell.angle_gamma   90.00
#
_symmetry.space_group_name_H-M   'P 1'
#
loop_
_entity.id
_entity.type
_entity.pdbx_description
1 polymer ?
#
loop_
_entity_poly.entity_id
_entity_poly.type
_entity_poly.pdbx_seq_one_letter_code
_entity_poly.pdbx_strand_id
1 'polypeptide(L)'
;PKAGGPHYLTRFTAQPAPVQGQKWEAAMPVRDAQAALDKANAAGHAPRAALVLPGPTGESNRLTTHLRPALLCLGPGAEAAQAQKRAVEALGGVAVAATGRVDPEALVTMGGLSGALWWGEADEARAYAGALARRAGPILPLIAGLPDTGHALHERHVCVDTTAAGGNAALLGGMS
;
A
#
# COMPACT_ATOMS: atom_id res chain seq x y z
N PRO A 1 -11.85 -9.18 16.71
CA PRO A 1 -10.53 -8.65 17.17
C PRO A 1 -10.65 -7.17 17.54
N LYS A 2 -10.40 -6.82 18.81
CA LYS A 2 -10.59 -5.45 19.33
C LYS A 2 -9.39 -4.52 19.10
N ALA A 3 -8.29 -5.03 18.52
CA ALA A 3 -7.16 -4.22 18.08
C ALA A 3 -6.43 -4.95 16.93
N GLY A 4 -6.39 -4.32 15.75
CA GLY A 4 -5.72 -4.85 14.56
C GLY A 4 -6.63 -5.72 13.69
N GLY A 5 -6.90 -5.26 12.47
CA GLY A 5 -7.47 -6.11 11.42
C GLY A 5 -6.56 -7.32 11.11
N PRO A 6 -6.97 -8.22 10.20
CA PRO A 6 -6.19 -9.42 9.88
C PRO A 6 -4.76 -9.11 9.37
N HIS A 7 -4.49 -7.88 8.94
CA HIS A 7 -3.20 -7.45 8.40
C HIS A 7 -2.26 -6.80 9.42
N TYR A 8 -2.64 -6.73 10.71
CA TYR A 8 -1.83 -6.05 11.72
C TYR A 8 -0.51 -6.77 12.01
N LEU A 9 -0.54 -8.10 12.20
CA LEU A 9 0.62 -8.86 12.66
C LEU A 9 1.71 -9.04 11.59
N THR A 10 1.36 -9.03 10.30
CA THR A 10 2.32 -9.23 9.20
C THR A 10 3.44 -8.20 9.24
N ARG A 11 3.15 -7.00 9.76
CA ARG A 11 4.07 -5.88 9.92
C ARG A 11 5.22 -6.10 10.89
N PHE A 12 5.07 -7.04 11.81
CA PHE A 12 6.09 -7.35 12.82
C PHE A 12 6.94 -8.56 12.42
N THR A 13 6.81 -9.05 11.18
CA THR A 13 7.58 -10.16 10.65
C THR A 13 8.57 -9.68 9.59
N ALA A 14 9.75 -10.28 9.56
CA ALA A 14 10.71 -10.05 8.48
C ALA A 14 10.23 -10.73 7.20
N GLN A 15 10.20 -9.99 6.10
CA GLN A 15 9.84 -10.48 4.77
C GLN A 15 10.95 -10.08 3.79
N PRO A 16 12.04 -10.85 3.68
CA PRO A 16 13.21 -10.46 2.89
C PRO A 16 12.87 -10.35 1.40
N ALA A 17 13.61 -9.49 0.69
CA ALA A 17 13.50 -9.40 -0.76
C ALA A 17 13.89 -10.74 -1.41
N PRO A 18 13.08 -11.28 -2.33
CA PRO A 18 13.33 -12.58 -2.95
C PRO A 18 14.41 -12.53 -4.03
N VAL A 19 14.69 -11.34 -4.57
CA VAL A 19 15.69 -11.12 -5.62
C VAL A 19 16.44 -9.82 -5.34
N GLN A 20 17.74 -9.86 -5.59
CA GLN A 20 18.55 -8.65 -5.74
C GLN A 20 18.85 -8.50 -7.23
N GLY A 21 18.36 -7.41 -7.83
CA GLY A 21 18.53 -7.16 -9.26
C GLY A 21 19.86 -6.50 -9.59
N GLN A 22 20.18 -6.43 -10.88
CA GLN A 22 21.32 -5.68 -11.40
C GLN A 22 21.10 -4.17 -11.22
N LYS A 23 22.18 -3.41 -11.05
CA LYS A 23 22.08 -1.95 -10.93
C LYS A 23 21.54 -1.34 -12.23
N TRP A 24 20.87 -0.21 -12.10
CA TRP A 24 20.45 0.57 -13.26
C TRP A 24 21.65 1.20 -13.97
N GLU A 25 21.74 1.01 -15.29
CA GLU A 25 22.77 1.62 -16.13
C GLU A 25 22.42 3.07 -16.54
N ALA A 26 21.12 3.40 -16.53
CA ALA A 26 20.61 4.71 -16.96
C ALA A 26 19.69 5.31 -15.91
N ALA A 27 19.63 6.64 -15.86
CA ALA A 27 18.68 7.38 -15.04
C ALA A 27 17.29 7.42 -15.69
N MET A 28 16.24 7.37 -14.86
CA MET A 28 14.87 7.68 -15.27
C MET A 28 14.59 9.16 -14.96
N PRO A 29 14.21 9.98 -15.95
CA PRO A 29 13.84 11.37 -15.68
C PRO A 29 12.66 11.47 -14.71
N VAL A 30 12.76 12.38 -13.72
CA VAL A 30 11.72 12.58 -12.69
C VAL A 30 10.35 12.86 -13.29
N ARG A 31 10.30 13.64 -14.37
CA ARG A 31 9.05 13.94 -15.09
C ARG A 31 8.35 12.68 -15.61
N ASP A 32 9.12 11.68 -16.07
CA ASP A 32 8.58 10.46 -16.65
C ASP A 32 8.08 9.55 -15.52
N ALA A 33 8.79 9.52 -14.38
CA ALA A 33 8.35 8.81 -13.18
C ALA A 33 7.06 9.43 -12.60
N GLN A 34 6.96 10.76 -12.54
CA GLN A 34 5.76 11.45 -12.11
C GLN A 34 4.57 11.18 -13.04
N ALA A 35 4.77 11.29 -14.36
CA ALA A 35 3.71 11.01 -15.34
C ALA A 35 3.20 9.56 -15.24
N ALA A 36 4.08 8.60 -14.95
CA ALA A 36 3.70 7.21 -14.73
C ALA A 36 2.86 7.04 -13.45
N LEU A 37 3.21 7.73 -12.36
CA LEU A 37 2.42 7.75 -11.12
C LEU A 37 1.04 8.36 -11.34
N ASP A 38 0.97 9.51 -12.00
CA ASP A 38 -0.29 10.22 -12.25
C ASP A 38 -1.23 9.34 -13.11
N LYS A 39 -0.69 8.72 -14.16
CA LYS A 39 -1.43 7.78 -15.01
C LYS A 39 -1.94 6.58 -14.22
N ALA A 40 -1.11 5.99 -13.37
CA ALA A 40 -1.49 4.82 -12.58
C ALA A 40 -2.60 5.15 -11.58
N ASN A 41 -2.53 6.31 -10.93
CA ASN A 41 -3.52 6.75 -9.94
C ASN A 41 -4.85 7.17 -10.56
N ALA A 42 -4.84 7.65 -11.82
CA ALA A 42 -6.05 8.05 -12.53
C ALA A 42 -6.86 6.86 -13.09
N ALA A 43 -6.30 5.65 -13.09
CA ALA A 43 -7.01 4.47 -13.59
C ALA A 43 -8.26 4.17 -12.74
N GLY A 44 -9.34 3.75 -13.39
CA GLY A 44 -10.54 3.26 -12.71
C GLY A 44 -10.27 1.90 -12.07
N HIS A 45 -10.73 1.70 -10.84
CA HIS A 45 -10.49 0.47 -10.09
C HIS A 45 -11.79 -0.19 -9.65
N ALA A 46 -11.80 -1.52 -9.70
CA ALA A 46 -12.97 -2.30 -9.29
C ALA A 46 -13.28 -2.12 -7.80
N PRO A 47 -14.57 -2.12 -7.40
CA PRO A 47 -14.98 -2.14 -6.01
C PRO A 47 -14.39 -3.35 -5.28
N ARG A 48 -13.87 -3.14 -4.07
CA ARG A 48 -13.32 -4.21 -3.22
C ARG A 48 -14.41 -4.79 -2.32
N ALA A 49 -14.35 -6.11 -2.10
CA ALA A 49 -15.29 -6.81 -1.24
C ALA A 49 -15.18 -6.34 0.22
N ALA A 50 -16.31 -6.35 0.93
CA ALA A 50 -16.39 -6.05 2.36
C ALA A 50 -16.42 -7.34 3.18
N LEU A 51 -15.61 -7.41 4.24
CA LEU A 51 -15.70 -8.44 5.26
C LEU A 51 -16.65 -7.98 6.37
N VAL A 52 -17.71 -8.74 6.60
CA VAL A 52 -18.57 -8.55 7.78
C VAL A 52 -17.85 -9.15 8.98
N LEU A 53 -17.58 -8.33 9.98
CA LEU A 53 -16.92 -8.76 11.21
C LEU A 53 -17.98 -9.14 12.26
N PRO A 54 -17.70 -10.17 13.08
CA PRO A 54 -18.54 -10.45 14.25
C PRO A 54 -18.48 -9.27 15.22
N GLY A 55 -19.61 -8.97 15.84
CA GLY A 55 -19.77 -7.87 16.78
C GLY A 55 -20.96 -8.12 17.71
N PRO A 56 -21.16 -7.25 18.72
CA PRO A 56 -22.31 -7.36 19.60
C PRO A 56 -23.61 -7.13 18.82
N THR A 57 -24.69 -7.72 19.33
CA THR A 57 -26.04 -7.51 18.83
C THR A 57 -26.40 -6.03 18.85
N GLY A 58 -26.99 -5.53 17.76
CA GLY A 58 -27.32 -4.11 17.62
C GLY A 58 -26.23 -3.28 16.94
N GLU A 59 -25.17 -3.94 16.47
CA GLU A 59 -24.13 -3.30 15.66
C GLU A 59 -23.91 -4.05 14.35
N SER A 60 -23.65 -3.30 13.28
CA SER A 60 -23.09 -3.83 12.03
C SER A 60 -21.64 -3.39 11.91
N ASN A 61 -20.73 -4.35 11.90
CA ASN A 61 -19.29 -4.12 11.76
C ASN A 61 -18.79 -4.59 10.39
N ARG A 62 -18.32 -3.67 9.54
CA ARG A 62 -17.78 -3.98 8.21
C ARG A 62 -16.36 -3.47 8.02
N LEU A 63 -15.48 -4.34 7.57
CA LEU A 63 -14.10 -4.01 7.17
C LEU A 63 -13.98 -4.04 5.65
N THR A 64 -13.48 -2.95 5.06
CA THR A 64 -13.18 -2.84 3.63
C THR A 64 -11.73 -2.44 3.43
N THR A 65 -11.16 -2.85 2.29
CA THR A 65 -9.85 -2.35 1.83
C THR A 65 -10.05 -1.38 0.67
N HIS A 66 -9.33 -0.26 0.69
CA HIS A 66 -9.32 0.75 -0.37
C HIS A 66 -7.92 0.87 -0.96
N LEU A 67 -7.83 1.31 -2.20
CA LEU A 67 -6.53 1.54 -2.81
C LEU A 67 -5.79 2.68 -2.13
N ARG A 68 -4.48 2.49 -2.04
CA ARG A 68 -3.54 3.58 -1.80
C ARG A 68 -3.11 4.17 -3.15
N PRO A 69 -2.59 5.41 -3.16
CA PRO A 69 -1.77 5.87 -4.28
C PRO A 69 -0.67 4.85 -4.61
N ALA A 70 -0.18 4.88 -5.85
CA ALA A 70 0.77 3.89 -6.33
C ALA A 70 2.02 3.77 -5.45
N LEU A 71 2.54 2.54 -5.34
CA LEU A 71 3.88 2.30 -4.81
C LEU A 71 4.90 2.39 -5.95
N LEU A 72 5.97 3.18 -5.74
CA LEU A 72 7.05 3.31 -6.70
C LEU A 72 8.07 2.18 -6.51
N CYS A 73 8.25 1.34 -7.53
CA CYS A 73 9.16 0.20 -7.50
C CYS A 73 10.50 0.61 -8.13
N LEU A 74 11.50 0.88 -7.28
CA LEU A 74 12.75 1.53 -7.68
C LEU A 74 13.82 0.54 -8.19
N GLY A 75 13.62 -0.77 -8.04
CA GLY A 75 14.61 -1.78 -8.42
C GLY A 75 15.47 -2.24 -7.23
N PRO A 76 16.74 -2.63 -7.43
CA PRO A 76 17.62 -2.26 -8.55
C PRO A 76 17.32 -2.99 -9.86
N GLY A 77 17.40 -2.26 -10.97
CA GLY A 77 17.27 -2.81 -12.32
C GLY A 77 15.84 -3.18 -12.70
N ALA A 78 15.66 -3.49 -13.98
CA ALA A 78 14.36 -3.79 -14.55
C ALA A 78 13.73 -5.04 -13.92
N GLU A 79 14.52 -6.08 -13.67
CA GLU A 79 14.02 -7.33 -13.11
C GLU A 79 13.41 -7.13 -11.71
N ALA A 80 14.15 -6.49 -10.78
CA ALA A 80 13.65 -6.27 -9.43
C ALA A 80 12.51 -5.26 -9.41
N ALA A 81 12.55 -4.20 -10.24
CA ALA A 81 11.47 -3.22 -10.32
C ALA A 81 10.15 -3.88 -10.80
N GLN A 82 10.23 -4.81 -11.76
CA GLN A 82 9.06 -5.57 -12.20
C GLN A 82 8.62 -6.62 -11.16
N ALA A 83 9.55 -7.25 -10.44
CA ALA A 83 9.22 -8.19 -9.37
C ALA A 83 8.50 -7.49 -8.20
N GLN A 84 8.98 -6.32 -7.80
CA GLN A 84 8.33 -5.42 -6.85
C GLN A 84 6.91 -5.06 -7.29
N LYS A 85 6.76 -4.63 -8.55
CA LYS A 85 5.46 -4.29 -9.12
C LYS A 85 4.48 -5.47 -9.04
N ARG A 86 4.90 -6.66 -9.49
CA ARG A 86 4.09 -7.89 -9.39
C ARG A 86 3.69 -8.20 -7.95
N ALA A 87 4.60 -8.04 -6.99
CA ALA A 87 4.30 -8.28 -5.58
C ALA A 87 3.23 -7.33 -5.03
N VAL A 88 3.26 -6.05 -5.42
CA VAL A 88 2.22 -5.08 -5.04
C VAL A 88 0.88 -5.38 -5.72
N GLU A 89 0.88 -5.69 -7.01
CA GLU A 89 -0.34 -5.97 -7.78
C GLU A 89 -1.01 -7.27 -7.33
N ALA A 90 -0.24 -8.29 -6.92
CA ALA A 90 -0.76 -9.53 -6.33
C ALA A 90 -1.53 -9.29 -5.03
N LEU A 91 -1.21 -8.22 -4.29
CA LEU A 91 -1.94 -7.77 -3.10
C LEU A 91 -3.15 -6.90 -3.45
N GLY A 92 -3.39 -6.66 -4.75
CA GLY A 92 -4.42 -5.76 -5.25
C GLY A 92 -4.07 -4.28 -5.17
N GLY A 93 -2.80 -3.93 -4.91
CA GLY A 93 -2.34 -2.55 -4.92
C GLY A 93 -2.07 -2.01 -6.32
N VAL A 94 -1.71 -0.73 -6.38
CA VAL A 94 -1.25 -0.05 -7.60
C VAL A 94 0.25 0.14 -7.49
N ALA A 95 0.99 -0.18 -8.57
CA ALA A 95 2.43 -0.01 -8.59
C ALA A 95 2.94 0.53 -9.94
N VAL A 96 4.00 1.33 -9.85
CA VAL A 96 4.75 1.85 -10.99
C VAL A 96 6.17 1.34 -10.90
N ALA A 97 6.60 0.59 -11.92
CA ALA A 97 7.99 0.17 -12.05
C ALA A 97 8.82 1.28 -12.68
N ALA A 98 9.94 1.64 -12.03
CA ALA A 98 10.94 2.50 -12.63
C ALA A 98 11.56 1.82 -13.86
N THR A 99 11.97 2.64 -14.83
CA THR A 99 12.67 2.19 -16.06
C THR A 99 14.14 2.59 -16.09
N GLY A 100 14.64 3.08 -14.96
CA GLY A 100 15.99 3.59 -14.75
C GLY A 100 16.15 4.04 -13.31
N ARG A 101 17.37 4.45 -12.92
CA ARG A 101 17.65 4.99 -11.59
C ARG A 101 16.88 6.29 -11.39
N VAL A 102 16.02 6.32 -10.37
CA VAL A 102 15.39 7.55 -9.90
C VAL A 102 16.29 8.16 -8.84
N ASP A 103 16.60 9.46 -8.95
CA ASP A 103 17.37 10.15 -7.92
C ASP A 103 16.60 10.12 -6.58
N PRO A 104 17.20 9.66 -5.46
CA PRO A 104 16.57 9.74 -4.15
C PRO A 104 15.99 11.12 -3.82
N GLU A 105 16.65 12.21 -4.23
CA GLU A 105 16.18 13.57 -3.91
C GLU A 105 14.83 13.89 -4.58
N ALA A 106 14.55 13.28 -5.74
CA ALA A 106 13.26 13.44 -6.42
C ALA A 106 12.08 12.96 -5.55
N LEU A 107 12.32 11.97 -4.68
CA LEU A 107 11.30 11.47 -3.76
C LEU A 107 10.89 12.49 -2.70
N VAL A 108 11.59 13.61 -2.51
CA VAL A 108 11.16 14.66 -1.59
C VAL A 108 9.94 15.41 -2.13
N THR A 109 9.86 15.60 -3.44
CA THR A 109 8.87 16.50 -4.07
C THR A 109 7.85 15.79 -4.95
N MET A 110 8.14 14.59 -5.46
CA MET A 110 7.20 13.82 -6.28
C MET A 110 5.85 13.60 -5.57
N GLY A 111 4.76 13.63 -6.31
CA GLY A 111 3.40 13.43 -5.81
C GLY A 111 2.85 12.04 -6.14
N GLY A 112 1.73 11.67 -5.51
CA GLY A 112 0.97 10.48 -5.92
C GLY A 112 1.61 9.14 -5.57
N LEU A 113 2.60 9.10 -4.68
CA LEU A 113 3.15 7.86 -4.15
C LEU A 113 2.67 7.59 -2.72
N SER A 114 2.46 6.32 -2.39
CA SER A 114 2.13 5.89 -1.03
C SER A 114 3.32 5.25 -0.29
N GLY A 115 4.48 5.20 -0.94
CA GLY A 115 5.71 4.56 -0.50
C GLY A 115 6.56 4.17 -1.70
N ALA A 116 7.74 3.60 -1.43
CA ALA A 116 8.62 3.06 -2.45
C ALA A 116 9.21 1.72 -2.06
N LEU A 117 9.54 0.88 -3.04
CA LEU A 117 10.23 -0.40 -2.85
C LEU A 117 11.66 -0.29 -3.38
N TRP A 118 12.62 -0.80 -2.60
CA TRP A 118 14.02 -0.90 -3.01
C TRP A 118 14.65 -2.17 -2.45
N TRP A 119 15.10 -3.07 -3.33
CA TRP A 119 15.67 -4.38 -2.98
C TRP A 119 17.16 -4.45 -3.32
N GLY A 120 17.88 -3.35 -3.11
CA GLY A 120 19.30 -3.23 -3.41
C GLY A 120 20.12 -2.90 -2.17
N GLU A 121 21.28 -2.31 -2.41
CA GLU A 121 22.27 -2.03 -1.37
C GLU A 121 21.75 -1.09 -0.27
N ALA A 122 22.23 -1.32 0.95
CA ALA A 122 21.80 -0.61 2.15
C ALA A 122 22.09 0.89 2.10
N ASP A 123 23.18 1.30 1.45
CA ASP A 123 23.57 2.70 1.34
C ASP A 123 22.55 3.52 0.52
N GLU A 124 22.12 2.96 -0.61
CA GLU A 124 21.12 3.57 -1.47
C GLU A 124 19.72 3.47 -0.86
N ALA A 125 19.44 2.37 -0.13
CA ALA A 125 18.24 2.26 0.69
C ALA A 125 18.16 3.39 1.73
N ARG A 126 19.26 3.69 2.43
CA ARG A 126 19.31 4.80 3.39
C ARG A 126 19.08 6.16 2.71
N ALA A 127 19.60 6.36 1.51
CA ALA A 127 19.36 7.58 0.74
C ALA A 127 17.87 7.76 0.40
N TYR A 128 17.21 6.72 -0.11
CA TYR A 128 15.76 6.75 -0.40
C TYR A 128 14.93 6.95 0.87
N ALA A 129 15.24 6.23 1.96
CA ALA A 129 14.53 6.37 3.23
C ALA A 129 14.68 7.80 3.79
N GLY A 130 15.89 8.36 3.72
CA GLY A 130 16.17 9.73 4.15
C GLY A 130 15.40 10.77 3.34
N ALA A 131 15.29 10.60 2.02
CA ALA A 131 14.51 11.48 1.18
C ALA A 131 13.00 11.39 1.47
N LEU A 132 12.46 10.18 1.62
CA LEU A 132 11.05 9.97 1.99
C LEU A 132 10.72 10.60 3.36
N ALA A 133 11.65 10.53 4.32
CA ALA A 133 11.48 11.12 5.65
C ALA A 133 11.48 12.66 5.66
N ARG A 134 12.06 13.31 4.64
CA ARG A 134 12.06 14.78 4.51
C ARG A 134 10.81 15.33 3.83
N ARG A 135 9.92 14.47 3.32
CA ARG A 135 8.69 14.90 2.67
C ARG A 135 7.77 15.61 3.67
N ALA A 136 7.07 16.62 3.18
CA ALA A 136 5.90 17.15 3.88
C ALA A 136 4.70 16.19 3.74
N GLY A 137 3.86 16.12 4.77
CA GLY A 137 2.65 15.31 4.76
C GLY A 137 2.84 13.91 5.37
N PRO A 138 2.14 12.88 4.86
CA PRO A 138 2.19 11.53 5.43
C PRO A 138 3.60 10.93 5.41
N ILE A 139 3.95 10.17 6.46
CA ILE A 139 5.18 9.38 6.49
C ILE A 139 5.04 8.24 5.49
N LEU A 140 5.89 8.25 4.46
CA LEU A 140 5.89 7.24 3.41
C LEU A 140 7.00 6.20 3.67
N PRO A 141 6.69 4.90 3.64
CA PRO A 141 7.68 3.86 3.91
C PRO A 141 8.61 3.64 2.72
N LEU A 142 9.87 3.33 3.02
CA LEU A 142 10.72 2.54 2.14
C LEU A 142 10.55 1.06 2.51
N ILE A 143 10.20 0.24 1.53
CA ILE A 143 9.95 -1.19 1.70
C ILE A 143 11.15 -1.94 1.11
N ALA A 144 12.00 -2.46 2.00
CA ALA A 144 13.24 -3.16 1.64
C ALA A 144 13.08 -4.66 1.39
N GLY A 145 11.83 -5.16 1.36
CA GLY A 145 11.49 -6.57 1.23
C GLY A 145 10.14 -6.77 0.57
N LEU A 146 9.51 -7.93 0.75
CA LEU A 146 8.17 -8.15 0.19
C LEU A 146 7.15 -7.18 0.83
N PRO A 147 6.29 -6.53 0.02
CA PRO A 147 5.19 -5.75 0.55
C PRO A 147 4.13 -6.67 1.19
N ASP A 148 3.24 -6.07 1.96
CA ASP A 148 2.06 -6.72 2.53
C ASP A 148 0.80 -5.91 2.20
N THR A 149 -0.37 -6.43 2.55
CA THR A 149 -1.65 -5.79 2.22
C THR A 149 -1.75 -4.37 2.77
N GLY A 150 -1.21 -4.09 3.97
CA GLY A 150 -1.21 -2.74 4.52
C GLY A 150 -0.33 -1.75 3.74
N HIS A 151 0.63 -2.24 2.93
CA HIS A 151 1.51 -1.39 2.14
C HIS A 151 0.76 -0.97 0.87
N ALA A 152 0.04 -1.93 0.30
CA ALA A 152 -0.69 -1.79 -0.95
C ALA A 152 -2.06 -1.12 -0.78
N LEU A 153 -2.74 -1.32 0.36
CA LEU A 153 -4.14 -0.95 0.60
C LEU A 153 -4.33 -0.20 1.92
N HIS A 154 -5.38 0.61 1.99
CA HIS A 154 -5.92 1.20 3.23
C HIS A 154 -7.03 0.32 3.78
N GLU A 155 -6.99 0.01 5.07
CA GLU A 155 -8.12 -0.60 5.76
C GLU A 155 -9.09 0.49 6.24
N ARG A 156 -10.39 0.25 6.08
CA ARG A 156 -11.48 1.07 6.62
C ARG A 156 -12.45 0.17 7.36
N HIS A 157 -12.63 0.43 8.65
CA HIS A 157 -13.67 -0.20 9.47
C HIS A 157 -14.83 0.79 9.65
N VAL A 158 -16.04 0.33 9.36
CA VAL A 158 -17.28 1.06 9.59
C VAL A 158 -18.09 0.27 10.61
N CYS A 159 -18.39 0.89 11.74
CA CYS A 159 -19.33 0.41 12.74
C CYS A 159 -20.61 1.25 12.67
N VAL A 160 -21.76 0.59 12.61
CA VAL A 160 -23.08 1.24 12.59
C VAL A 160 -23.89 0.69 13.76
N ASP A 161 -24.38 1.57 14.62
CA ASP A 161 -25.42 1.25 15.60
C ASP A 161 -26.73 1.02 14.86
N THR A 162 -27.19 -0.23 14.82
CA THR A 162 -28.45 -0.61 14.17
C THR A 162 -29.65 -0.47 15.11
N THR A 163 -29.42 -0.11 16.37
CA THR A 163 -30.44 0.13 17.39
C THR A 163 -30.70 1.61 17.65
N ALA A 164 -29.97 2.51 16.98
CA ALA A 164 -30.09 3.96 17.15
C ALA A 164 -31.54 4.49 17.00
N ALA A 165 -32.41 3.78 16.29
CA ALA A 165 -33.83 4.12 16.12
C ALA A 165 -34.76 3.60 17.24
N GLY A 166 -34.23 2.98 18.31
CA GLY A 166 -35.00 2.55 19.48
C GLY A 166 -35.38 1.06 19.53
N GLY A 167 -34.79 0.21 18.68
CA GLY A 167 -35.04 -1.23 18.70
C GLY A 167 -34.16 -2.01 17.71
N ASN A 168 -33.98 -3.31 17.92
CA ASN A 168 -33.20 -4.16 17.03
C ASN A 168 -34.11 -4.99 16.12
N ALA A 169 -34.25 -4.58 14.86
CA ALA A 169 -35.07 -5.29 13.88
C ALA A 169 -34.64 -6.75 13.65
N ALA A 170 -33.34 -7.05 13.76
CA ALA A 170 -32.83 -8.42 13.59
C ALA A 170 -33.25 -9.35 14.74
N LEU A 171 -33.49 -8.81 15.94
CA LEU A 171 -34.03 -9.59 17.07
C LEU A 171 -35.54 -9.84 16.92
N LEU A 172 -36.28 -8.92 16.30
CA LEU A 172 -37.72 -9.08 16.08
C LEU A 172 -38.03 -10.15 15.01
N GLY A 173 -37.14 -10.36 14.03
CA GLY A 173 -37.30 -11.38 12.99
C GLY A 173 -36.95 -12.81 13.41
N GLY A 174 -36.28 -13.01 14.55
CA GLY A 174 -35.89 -14.32 15.07
C GLY A 174 -36.93 -14.99 15.99
N MET A 175 -38.11 -14.37 16.17
CA MET A 175 -39.20 -14.84 17.03
C MET A 175 -40.23 -15.72 16.29
N SER A 176 -39.81 -16.40 15.21
CA SER A 176 -40.64 -17.38 14.48
C SER A 176 -40.34 -18.80 14.91
#